data_AF-A0AA40CD17-F1
#
_entry.id   AF-A0AA40CD17-F1
#
_cell.length_a   1.000
_cell.length_b   1.000
_cell.length_c   1.000
_cell.angle_alpha   90.00
_cell.angle_beta   90.00
_cell.angle_gamma   90.00
#
_symmetry.space_group_name_H-M   'P 1'
#
loop_
_entity.id
_entity.type
_entity.pdbx_description
1 polymer ?
#
loop_
_entity_poly.entity_id
_entity_poly.type
_entity_poly.pdbx_seq_one_letter_code
_entity_poly.pdbx_strand_id
1 'polypeptide(L)' 'CGPTICEKGLLCCNASCGVCTKPGQACTQQACGPRCGKILCPWGETCCNDSCGYCTKPGEGCTKEFC' A
#
# COMPACT_ATOMS: atom_id res chain seq x y z
N CYS A 1 -9.96 -4.76 -1.06
CA CYS A 1 -8.70 -5.51 -1.00
C CYS A 1 -7.71 -4.68 -0.22
N GLY A 2 -7.81 -4.75 1.11
CA GLY A 2 -7.46 -3.59 1.93
C GLY A 2 -8.29 -2.37 1.48
N PRO A 3 -7.71 -1.17 1.37
CA PRO A 3 -8.39 0.02 0.86
C PRO A 3 -8.53 0.07 -0.67
N THR A 4 -7.94 -0.89 -1.40
CA THR A 4 -8.02 -0.93 -2.88
C THR A 4 -9.29 -1.64 -3.31
N ILE A 5 -10.08 -1.00 -4.18
CA ILE A 5 -11.25 -1.62 -4.82
C ILE A 5 -10.75 -2.40 -6.04
N CYS A 6 -11.06 -3.70 -6.10
CA CYS A 6 -10.73 -4.52 -7.25
C CYS A 6 -11.71 -4.24 -8.40
N GLU A 7 -11.20 -4.21 -9.62
CA GLU A 7 -12.04 -4.11 -10.82
C GLU A 7 -12.99 -5.30 -10.93
N LYS A 8 -14.09 -5.11 -11.66
CA LYS A 8 -15.11 -6.14 -11.86
C LYS A 8 -14.48 -7.39 -12.51
N GLY A 9 -14.71 -8.56 -11.91
CA GLY A 9 -14.16 -9.83 -12.37
C GLY A 9 -12.78 -10.18 -11.79
N LEU A 10 -12.18 -9.30 -10.98
CA LEU A 10 -11.00 -9.61 -10.18
C LEU A 10 -11.40 -9.97 -8.73
N LEU A 11 -10.55 -10.76 -8.09
CA LEU A 11 -10.66 -11.19 -6.70
C LEU A 11 -9.55 -10.51 -5.88
N CYS A 12 -9.84 -10.17 -4.62
CA CYS A 12 -8.77 -9.73 -3.74
C CYS A 12 -7.84 -10.90 -3.43
N CYS A 13 -6.57 -10.74 -3.78
CA CYS A 13 -5.58 -11.77 -3.56
C CYS A 13 -4.72 -11.50 -2.33
N ASN A 14 -4.22 -10.26 -2.19
CA ASN A 14 -3.47 -9.84 -1.02
C ASN A 14 -3.96 -8.48 -0.55
N ALA A 15 -4.68 -8.48 0.58
CA ALA A 15 -5.26 -7.29 1.16
C ALA A 15 -4.21 -6.33 1.75
N SER A 16 -3.06 -6.84 2.23
CA SER A 16 -1.98 -6.01 2.77
C SER A 16 -1.32 -5.17 1.68
N CYS A 17 -1.22 -5.72 0.47
CA CYS A 17 -0.59 -5.08 -0.67
C CYS A 17 -1.59 -4.47 -1.67
N GLY A 18 -2.90 -4.62 -1.43
CA GLY A 18 -3.94 -4.19 -2.36
C GLY A 18 -3.93 -4.92 -3.70
N VAL A 19 -3.40 -6.14 -3.76
CA VAL A 19 -3.24 -6.90 -5.00
C VAL A 19 -4.53 -7.64 -5.33
N CYS A 20 -5.08 -7.33 -6.50
CA CYS A 20 -6.22 -8.02 -7.09
C CYS A 20 -5.72 -8.97 -8.19
N THR A 21 -6.33 -10.14 -8.32
CA THR A 21 -5.95 -11.15 -9.32
C THR A 21 -7.18 -11.72 -10.01
N LYS A 22 -6.97 -12.40 -11.14
CA LYS A 22 -8.03 -13.14 -11.84
C LYS A 22 -8.37 -14.44 -11.08
N PRO A 23 -9.61 -14.94 -11.17
CA PRO A 23 -9.96 -16.27 -10.68
C PRO A 23 -9.00 -17.36 -11.19
N GLY A 24 -8.57 -18.24 -10.29
CA GLY A 24 -7.66 -19.36 -10.61
C GLY A 24 -6.18 -19.00 -10.70
N GLN A 25 -5.80 -17.72 -10.54
CA GLN A 25 -4.39 -17.33 -10.41
C GLN A 25 -3.93 -17.40 -8.96
N ALA A 26 -2.70 -17.92 -8.75
CA ALA A 26 -2.07 -17.90 -7.45
C ALA A 26 -1.48 -16.51 -7.14
N CYS A 27 -1.44 -16.15 -5.86
CA CYS A 27 -0.60 -15.06 -5.37
C CYS A 27 -0.05 -15.40 -3.99
N THR A 28 0.87 -14.56 -3.54
CA THR A 28 1.54 -14.64 -2.26
C THR A 28 0.90 -13.71 -1.23
N GLN A 29 0.68 -14.24 -0.02
CA GLN A 29 0.20 -13.48 1.14
C GLN A 29 1.36 -12.84 1.91
N GLN A 30 2.17 -12.05 1.19
CA GLN A 30 3.24 -11.28 1.81
C GLN A 30 2.66 -10.09 2.57
N ALA A 31 3.29 -9.71 3.69
CA ALA A 31 3.06 -8.39 4.24
C ALA A 31 3.50 -7.33 3.21
N CYS A 32 2.92 -6.15 3.25
CA CYS A 32 3.51 -4.98 2.61
C CYS A 32 3.75 -3.91 3.67
N GLY A 33 4.62 -2.95 3.37
CA GLY A 33 4.82 -1.81 4.26
C GLY A 33 3.57 -0.95 4.39
N PRO A 34 3.59 0.05 5.29
CA PRO A 34 2.42 0.86 5.56
C PRO A 34 1.97 1.63 4.32
N ARG A 35 0.67 1.82 4.19
CA ARG A 35 0.11 2.61 3.10
C ARG A 35 0.38 4.10 3.33
N CYS A 36 0.77 4.79 2.26
CA CYS A 36 1.01 6.22 2.26
C CYS A 36 0.33 6.86 1.05
N GLY A 37 -0.88 7.37 1.27
CA GLY A 37 -1.75 7.82 0.19
C GLY A 37 -2.04 6.71 -0.82
N LYS A 38 -1.56 6.92 -2.05
CA LYS A 38 -1.71 5.99 -3.17
C LYS A 38 -0.59 4.95 -3.27
N ILE A 39 0.48 5.08 -2.48
CA ILE A 39 1.63 4.16 -2.50
C ILE A 39 1.71 3.30 -1.24
N LEU A 40 2.59 2.28 -1.28
CA LEU A 40 3.00 1.51 -0.10
C LEU A 40 4.46 1.88 0.19
N CYS A 41 4.76 2.16 1.45
CA CYS A 41 6.14 2.37 1.86
C CYS A 41 6.93 1.06 1.79
N PRO A 42 8.24 1.13 1.50
CA PRO A 42 9.15 0.02 1.69
C PRO A 42 9.06 -0.56 3.11
N TRP A 43 9.38 -1.85 3.26
CA TRP A 43 9.48 -2.45 4.58
C TRP A 43 10.51 -1.74 5.44
N GLY A 44 10.13 -1.48 6.69
CA GLY A 44 10.98 -0.76 7.66
C GLY A 44 10.82 0.75 7.62
N GLU A 45 10.09 1.31 6.65
CA GLU A 45 9.75 2.73 6.61
C GLU A 45 8.33 2.99 7.13
N THR A 46 8.07 4.24 7.51
CA THR A 46 6.76 4.72 7.93
C THR A 46 6.21 5.74 6.94
N CYS A 47 4.88 5.80 6.81
CA CYS A 47 4.25 6.86 6.03
C CYS A 47 4.45 8.19 6.74
N CYS A 48 5.11 9.11 6.06
CA CYS A 48 5.42 10.42 6.60
C CYS A 48 4.51 11.51 6.05
N ASN A 49 4.10 11.47 4.77
CA ASN A 49 3.08 12.36 4.24
C ASN A 49 2.16 11.58 3.29
N ASP A 50 0.93 11.32 3.71
CA ASP A 50 -0.03 10.56 2.92
C ASP A 50 -0.56 11.32 1.70
N SER A 51 -0.65 12.65 1.76
CA SER A 51 -1.06 13.49 0.62
C SER A 51 -0.09 13.32 -0.55
N CYS A 52 1.20 13.41 -0.24
CA CYS A 52 2.27 13.31 -1.24
C CYS A 52 2.78 11.88 -1.47
N GLY A 53 2.31 10.90 -0.68
CA GLY A 53 2.85 9.54 -0.70
C GLY A 53 4.34 9.49 -0.35
N TYR A 54 4.77 10.26 0.65
CA TYR A 54 6.16 10.31 1.08
C TYR A 54 6.43 9.39 2.29
N CYS A 55 7.40 8.51 2.14
CA CYS A 55 7.83 7.57 3.17
C CYS A 55 9.18 8.00 3.75
N THR A 56 9.41 7.69 5.02
CA THR A 56 10.67 8.02 5.69
C THR A 56 11.03 6.95 6.71
N LYS A 57 12.28 6.96 7.19
CA LYS A 57 12.73 6.04 8.22
C LYS A 57 12.10 6.39 9.57
N PRO A 58 11.90 5.41 10.47
CA PRO A 58 11.45 5.68 11.82
C PRO A 58 12.37 6.70 12.52
N GLY A 59 11.78 7.79 13.02
CA GLY A 59 12.51 8.85 13.73
C GLY A 59 13.01 10.00 12.84
N GLU A 60 12.88 9.91 11.52
CA GLU A 60 13.12 11.04 10.62
C GLU A 60 11.88 11.93 10.52
N GLY A 61 12.09 13.24 10.46
CA GLY A 61 11.02 14.23 10.30
C GLY A 61 10.71 14.47 8.81
N CYS A 62 9.47 14.86 8.52
CA CYS A 62 9.09 15.39 7.21
C CYS A 62 7.99 16.45 7.33
N THR A 63 7.70 17.09 6.21
CA THR A 63 6.62 18.05 6.03
C THR A 63 5.30 17.36 5.71
N LYS A 64 4.20 17.96 6.21
CA LYS A 64 2.81 17.52 5.96
C LYS A 64 2.11 18.47 4.99
N GLU A 65 2.77 18.79 3.88
CA GLU A 65 2.16 19.61 2.83
C GLU A 65 1.12 18.81 2.04
N PHE A 66 0.27 19.53 1.31
CA PHE A 66 -0.78 18.93 0.50
C PHE A 66 -0.31 18.77 -0.95
N CYS A 67 -0.38 17.53 -1.43
CA CYS A 67 -0.30 17.10 -2.82
C CYS A 67 -1.59 16.33 -3.17
#